data_AF-A0A259Q3K1-F1
#
_entry.id   AF-A0A259Q3K1-F1
#
_cell.length_a   1.000
_cell.length_b   1.000
_cell.length_c   1.000
_cell.angle_alpha   90.00
_cell.angle_beta   90.00
_cell.angle_gamma   90.00
#
_symmetry.space_group_name_H-M   'P 1'
#
loop_
_entity.id
_entity.type
_entity.pdbx_description
1 polymer ?
#
loop_
_entity_poly.entity_id
_entity_poly.type
_entity_poly.pdbx_seq_one_letter_code
_entity_poly.pdbx_strand_id
1 'polypeptide(L)' 'GSPIRRIGFERWQRNLAVALGNGLRGNHETAWRQAATQALHSALPRARALLQEHVRWALAQAETDPGEITR' A
#
# COMPACT_ATOMS: atom_id res chain seq x y z
N GLY A 1 4.36 -18.71 -17.04
CA GLY A 1 4.96 -17.36 -17.08
C GLY A 1 4.61 -16.62 -15.81
N SER A 2 5.58 -16.07 -15.08
CA SER A 2 5.38 -15.41 -13.78
C SER A 2 4.21 -14.42 -13.81
N PRO A 3 3.42 -14.27 -12.73
CA PRO A 3 2.31 -13.33 -12.64
C PRO A 3 2.67 -11.92 -13.13
N ILE A 4 3.89 -11.45 -12.82
CA ILE A 4 4.47 -10.19 -13.32
C ILE A 4 4.48 -10.08 -14.85
N ARG A 5 4.77 -11.16 -15.60
CA ARG A 5 4.77 -11.13 -17.07
C ARG A 5 3.36 -11.10 -17.68
N ARG A 6 2.33 -11.47 -16.92
CA ARG A 6 0.95 -11.58 -17.42
C ARG A 6 0.15 -10.27 -17.27
N ILE A 7 0.43 -9.49 -16.22
CA ILE A 7 -0.22 -8.21 -15.94
C ILE A 7 0.70 -6.99 -16.13
N GLY A 8 2.02 -7.22 -16.26
CA GLY A 8 3.03 -6.16 -16.31
C GLY A 8 3.44 -5.67 -14.93
N PHE A 9 4.67 -5.13 -14.85
CA PHE A 9 5.29 -4.69 -13.60
C PHE A 9 4.48 -3.61 -12.88
N GLU A 10 3.95 -2.63 -13.61
CA GLU A 10 3.18 -1.51 -13.04
C GLU A 10 1.87 -1.98 -12.36
N ARG A 11 1.13 -2.91 -12.98
CA ARG A 11 -0.08 -3.49 -12.38
C ARG A 11 0.24 -4.37 -11.17
N TRP A 12 1.39 -5.04 -11.17
CA TRP A 12 1.87 -5.78 -10.02
C TRP A 12 2.21 -4.86 -8.84
N GLN A 13 2.93 -3.75 -9.08
CA GLN A 13 3.22 -2.75 -8.04
C GLN A 13 1.95 -2.13 -7.48
N ARG A 14 0.96 -1.84 -8.34
CA ARG A 14 -0.37 -1.38 -7.90
C ARG A 14 -1.01 -2.36 -6.92
N ASN A 15 -0.99 -3.65 -7.22
CA ASN A 15 -1.57 -4.67 -6.33
C ASN A 15 -0.87 -4.72 -4.98
N LEU A 16 0.46 -4.54 -4.94
CA LEU A 16 1.20 -4.45 -3.69
C LEU A 16 0.80 -3.21 -2.88
N ALA A 17 0.66 -2.04 -3.52
CA ALA A 17 0.19 -0.84 -2.83
C ALA A 17 -1.20 -1.04 -2.20
N VAL A 18 -2.12 -1.69 -2.93
CA VAL A 18 -3.45 -2.03 -2.41
C VAL A 18 -3.36 -2.99 -1.21
N ALA A 19 -2.55 -4.04 -1.31
CA ALA A 19 -2.37 -5.01 -0.23
C ALA A 19 -1.79 -4.36 1.04
N LEU A 20 -0.81 -3.46 0.90
CA LEU A 20 -0.25 -2.70 2.02
C LEU A 20 -1.29 -1.77 2.64
N GLY A 21 -2.09 -1.05 1.85
CA GLY A 21 -3.17 -0.21 2.35
C GLY A 21 -4.23 -0.99 3.14
N ASN A 22 -4.61 -2.19 2.65
CA ASN A 22 -5.50 -3.08 3.37
C ASN A 22 -4.90 -3.53 4.72
N GLY A 23 -3.61 -3.88 4.74
CA GLY A 23 -2.92 -4.22 5.99
C GLY A 23 -2.82 -3.03 6.94
N LEU A 24 -2.56 -1.81 6.45
CA LEU A 24 -2.56 -0.58 7.26
C LEU A 24 -3.94 -0.28 7.88
N ARG A 25 -5.03 -0.73 7.27
CA ARG A 25 -6.37 -0.58 7.85
C ARG A 25 -6.63 -1.53 9.04
N GLY A 26 -6.06 -2.74 9.02
CA GLY A 26 -6.43 -3.80 9.97
C GLY A 26 -5.33 -4.31 10.89
N ASN A 27 -4.05 -4.00 10.61
CA ASN A 27 -2.93 -4.45 11.42
C ASN A 27 -2.52 -3.36 12.42
N HIS A 28 -2.49 -3.69 13.71
CA HIS A 28 -2.15 -2.79 14.80
C HIS A 28 -0.67 -2.85 15.22
N GLU A 29 0.12 -3.77 14.65
CA GLU A 29 1.53 -3.90 14.97
C GLU A 29 2.32 -2.67 14.49
N THR A 30 2.78 -1.85 15.44
CA THR A 30 3.46 -0.57 15.16
C THR A 30 4.66 -0.72 14.22
N ALA A 31 5.52 -1.72 14.46
CA ALA A 31 6.72 -1.94 13.66
C ALA A 31 6.37 -2.28 12.21
N TRP A 32 5.38 -3.16 12.00
CA TRP A 32 4.89 -3.50 10.67
C TRP A 32 4.27 -2.30 9.96
N ARG A 33 3.42 -1.52 10.65
CA ARG A 33 2.81 -0.30 10.08
C ARG A 33 3.87 0.71 9.66
N GLN A 34 4.88 0.94 10.48
CA GLN A 34 6.00 1.84 10.17
C GLN A 34 6.76 1.38 8.92
N ALA A 35 7.08 0.08 8.83
CA ALA A 35 7.77 -0.49 7.68
C ALA A 35 6.93 -0.36 6.39
N ALA A 36 5.62 -0.64 6.47
CA ALA A 36 4.68 -0.51 5.35
C ALA A 36 4.59 0.96 4.86
N THR A 37 4.41 1.90 5.78
CA THR A 37 4.35 3.34 5.46
C THR A 37 5.66 3.83 4.84
N GLN A 38 6.81 3.43 5.37
CA GLN A 38 8.11 3.81 4.83
C GLN A 38 8.36 3.25 3.42
N ALA A 39 7.94 2.01 3.16
CA ALA A 39 8.02 1.39 1.84
C ALA A 39 7.16 2.15 0.81
N LEU A 40 5.94 2.56 1.20
CA LEU A 40 5.04 3.35 0.35
C LEU A 40 5.61 4.73 0.02
N HIS A 41 6.13 5.46 1.01
CA HIS A 41 6.82 6.75 0.78
C HIS A 41 8.02 6.60 -0.15
N SER A 42 8.80 5.53 0.00
CA SER A 42 9.99 5.28 -0.84
C SER A 42 9.63 4.91 -2.28
N ALA A 43 8.42 4.39 -2.52
CA ALA A 43 7.93 4.06 -3.85
C ALA A 43 7.40 5.28 -4.62
N LEU A 44 6.85 6.27 -3.90
CA LEU A 44 6.13 7.41 -4.50
C LEU A 44 6.94 8.23 -5.53
N PRO A 45 8.24 8.55 -5.31
CA PRO A 45 9.02 9.36 -6.26
C PRO A 45 9.24 8.67 -7.62
N ARG A 46 9.21 7.32 -7.64
CA ARG A 46 9.45 6.51 -8.84
C ARG A 46 8.16 5.96 -9.45
N ALA A 47 7.02 6.23 -8.81
CA ALA A 47 5.74 5.73 -9.25
C ALA A 47 5.22 6.53 -10.44
N ARG A 48 4.63 5.83 -11.41
CA ARG A 48 3.83 6.43 -12.49
C ARG A 48 2.44 6.82 -11.98
N ALA A 49 1.71 7.63 -12.73
CA ALA A 49 0.43 8.22 -12.33
C ALA A 49 -0.53 7.21 -11.67
N LEU A 50 -0.75 6.04 -12.30
CA LEU A 50 -1.64 5.01 -11.77
C LEU A 50 -1.16 4.47 -10.41
N LEU A 51 0.14 4.19 -10.27
CA LEU A 51 0.70 3.70 -9.02
C LEU A 51 0.71 4.79 -7.93
N GLN A 52 0.97 6.06 -8.30
CA GLN A 52 0.97 7.18 -7.34
C GLN A 52 -0.38 7.32 -6.65
N GLU A 53 -1.48 7.23 -7.40
CA GLU A 53 -2.83 7.27 -6.84
C GLU A 53 -3.04 6.18 -5.78
N HIS A 54 -2.65 4.95 -6.08
CA HIS A 54 -2.81 3.81 -5.17
C HIS A 54 -1.87 3.89 -3.95
N VAL A 55 -0.65 4.41 -4.11
CA VAL A 55 0.27 4.64 -2.99
C VAL A 55 -0.27 5.72 -2.06
N ARG A 56 -0.82 6.82 -2.58
CA ARG A 56 -1.46 7.86 -1.76
C ARG A 56 -2.68 7.32 -1.02
N TRP A 57 -3.53 6.54 -1.70
CA TRP A 57 -4.66 5.88 -1.05
C TRP A 57 -4.22 4.95 0.09
N ALA A 58 -3.15 4.18 -0.11
CA ALA A 58 -2.62 3.26 0.89
C ALA A 58 -2.06 4.00 2.11
N LEU A 59 -1.33 5.10 1.89
CA LEU A 59 -0.82 5.95 2.98
C LEU A 59 -1.95 6.55 3.82
N ALA A 60 -3.05 6.98 3.20
CA ALA A 60 -4.22 7.49 3.93
C ALA A 60 -4.85 6.45 4.87
N GLN A 61 -4.65 5.14 4.62
CA GLN A 61 -5.13 4.09 5.53
C GLN A 61 -4.34 4.02 6.84
N ALA A 62 -3.11 4.56 6.88
CA ALA A 62 -2.32 4.61 8.09
C ALA A 62 -2.87 5.62 9.12
N GLU A 63 -3.58 6.64 8.65
CA GLU A 63 -4.17 7.73 9.45
C GLU A 63 -5.54 7.38 10.02
N THR A 64 -6.21 6.39 9.43
CA THR A 64 -7.50 5.91 9.96
C THR A 64 -7.23 5.09 11.21
N ASP A 65 -7.86 5.43 12.34
CA ASP A 65 -7.74 4.63 13.56
C ASP A 65 -8.36 3.25 13.31
N PRO A 66 -7.57 2.17 13.30
CA PRO A 66 -8.10 0.83 13.09
C PRO A 66 -9.08 0.40 14.21
N GLY A 67 -9.09 1.07 15.37
CA GLY A 67 -10.05 0.86 16.46
C GLY A 67 -11.48 1.36 16.18
N GLU A 68 -11.69 2.19 15.16
CA GLU A 68 -13.01 2.76 14.82
C GLU A 68 -13.82 1.83 13.90
N ILE A 69 -13.17 0.94 13.14
CA ILE A 69 -13.82 0.06 12.16
C ILE A 69 -14.48 -1.17 12.81
N THR A 70 -14.16 -1.48 14.07
CA THR A 70 -14.67 -2.65 14.80
C THR A 70 -15.79 -2.31 15.81
N ARG A 71 -16.39 -1.11 15.75
CA ARG A 71 -17.53 -0.72 16.58
C ARG A 71 -18.84 -0.67 15.81
#